data_AF-A0A9E2C002-F1
#
_entry.id   AF-A0A9E2C002-F1
#
_cell.length_a   1.000
_cell.length_b   1.000
_cell.length_c   1.000
_cell.angle_alpha   90.00
_cell.angle_beta   90.00
_cell.angle_gamma   90.00
#
_symmetry.space_group_name_H-M   'P 1'
#
loop_
_entity.id
_entity.type
_entity.pdbx_description
1 polymer ?
#
loop_
_entity_poly.entity_id
_entity_poly.type
_entity_poly.pdbx_seq_one_letter_code
_entity_poly.pdbx_strand_id
1 'polypeptide(L)'
;MVKRTTLFLALGLLLPTILQAQPASYNHPELIWEVYDSEHFQVMFHQGSERTAREILRIAEDIYEPTTELYNYEPEGKIRFIVKDHDDYSNGGAYYYDNKILIWAKPMDFDLRGTHNWLRNVVTHEFTHMMQLGASRKLPRWLPAFYFQVIDYEEEKRPDVLYGYPNILSSYPLPMTIIPPWYAEGCAQSQAPGMGYDHWDSHRDMILRMRTLENNLLTYTEMGYYGKTSYNAEGVYDHGYALVQYITHKYGWDKLGAISHDMQNAFAFTFDYALKRNLGINGGELYDDWVQSMQQTYQERTATIQDNLVTGELIEAEGFANLNPAWSPDGKKLAFTSNKGGDYFANSQLYVYDLESEQQEAIQAGIGSPLAWSPDGRFIFYDKQFGPGPKGSHWDDLAVWDTEEEKEIRLTRHLRASHVDVSADGRQVCFTVNADGTQNLWIADLKENWWEIKDNVRIENERALTHFNNGDQVYTPRWSPDGSSIAFSWNRHRDRDLRIMEVVSGEMITLAQTTTDERDPVWVDNESLYFSSDRTGIFNLYRCDLNSGNTTPITNMLGGAFMPSVSADGQIAYIDFQATGFKLAKLDAVTEVDPVAMSYIPDYEETLPGIDYAQDLAPDLS
;
A
#
# COMPACT_ATOMS: atom_id res chain seq x y z
N MET A 1 -47.32 -9.11 -50.83
CA MET A 1 -46.52 -8.29 -51.76
C MET A 1 -45.13 -8.17 -51.14
N VAL A 2 -44.13 -8.77 -51.79
CA VAL A 2 -42.75 -8.94 -51.31
C VAL A 2 -42.08 -7.58 -51.06
N LYS A 3 -41.54 -7.33 -49.87
CA LYS A 3 -40.60 -6.22 -49.61
C LYS A 3 -39.40 -6.70 -48.78
N ARG A 4 -38.46 -7.26 -49.53
CA ARG A 4 -36.99 -7.21 -49.42
C ARG A 4 -36.38 -6.88 -48.05
N THR A 5 -35.92 -7.94 -47.39
CA THR A 5 -34.74 -7.94 -46.52
C THR A 5 -33.57 -7.33 -47.28
N THR A 6 -33.02 -6.22 -46.79
CA THR A 6 -31.79 -5.63 -47.33
C THR A 6 -30.77 -5.65 -46.20
N LEU A 7 -29.82 -6.59 -46.28
CA LEU A 7 -28.64 -6.65 -45.45
C LEU A 7 -27.73 -5.48 -45.87
N PHE A 8 -27.62 -4.44 -45.03
CA PHE A 8 -26.69 -3.34 -45.30
C PHE A 8 -25.29 -3.76 -44.81
N LEU A 9 -24.46 -4.19 -45.75
CA LEU A 9 -23.01 -4.19 -45.59
C LEU A 9 -22.55 -2.73 -45.79
N ALA A 10 -22.35 -2.00 -44.70
CA ALA A 10 -21.79 -0.66 -44.77
C ALA A 10 -20.26 -0.75 -44.90
N LEU A 11 -19.77 -0.92 -46.13
CA LEU A 11 -18.43 -0.47 -46.50
C LEU A 11 -18.53 1.04 -46.75
N GLY A 12 -18.15 1.85 -45.75
CA GLY A 12 -18.27 3.31 -45.79
C GLY A 12 -17.03 3.98 -45.21
N LEU A 13 -16.10 4.33 -46.12
CA LEU A 13 -15.20 5.48 -46.09
C LEU A 13 -14.56 5.85 -44.73
N LEU A 14 -13.29 5.48 -44.59
CA LEU A 14 -12.30 6.11 -43.72
C LEU A 14 -12.21 7.62 -44.01
N LEU A 15 -13.10 8.40 -43.38
CA LEU A 15 -12.76 9.78 -43.04
C LEU A 15 -11.63 9.70 -42.00
N PRO A 16 -10.56 10.51 -42.11
CA PRO A 16 -9.69 10.72 -40.97
C PRO A 16 -10.54 11.53 -39.99
N THR A 17 -11.34 10.84 -39.19
CA THR A 17 -11.65 11.33 -37.87
C THR A 17 -10.29 11.63 -37.27
N ILE A 18 -9.99 12.91 -37.06
CA ILE A 18 -9.04 13.28 -36.02
C ILE A 18 -9.67 12.66 -34.78
N LEU A 19 -9.27 11.41 -34.50
CA LEU A 19 -9.37 10.79 -33.22
C LEU A 19 -8.62 11.77 -32.33
N GLN A 20 -9.34 12.73 -31.77
CA GLN A 20 -8.96 13.24 -30.47
C GLN A 20 -9.17 12.04 -29.56
N ALA A 21 -8.15 11.16 -29.56
CA ALA A 21 -7.86 10.37 -28.38
C ALA A 21 -7.96 11.38 -27.24
N GLN A 22 -8.85 11.13 -26.28
CA GLN A 22 -8.65 11.73 -24.97
C GLN A 22 -7.16 11.51 -24.67
N PRO A 23 -6.35 12.56 -24.46
CA PRO A 23 -4.99 12.34 -24.00
C PRO A 23 -5.12 11.86 -22.56
N ALA A 24 -5.50 10.60 -22.38
CA ALA A 24 -5.59 9.94 -21.07
C ALA A 24 -4.21 9.48 -20.60
N SER A 25 -3.21 9.54 -21.48
CA SER A 25 -1.81 9.26 -21.16
C SER A 25 -0.93 10.38 -21.70
N TYR A 26 -0.15 10.97 -20.82
CA TYR A 26 1.02 11.72 -21.26
C TYR A 26 1.97 10.76 -21.97
N ASN A 27 2.55 11.22 -23.08
CA ASN A 27 3.51 10.43 -23.85
C ASN A 27 4.91 10.71 -23.31
N HIS A 28 5.71 9.65 -23.14
CA HIS A 28 7.09 9.70 -22.68
C HIS A 28 8.07 9.38 -23.83
N PRO A 29 8.21 10.26 -24.85
CA PRO A 29 9.05 10.00 -26.03
C PRO A 29 10.56 9.99 -25.71
N GLU A 30 10.97 10.49 -24.56
CA GLU A 30 12.34 10.41 -24.03
C GLU A 30 12.72 9.03 -23.52
N LEU A 31 11.74 8.17 -23.23
CA LEU A 31 12.01 6.83 -22.75
C LEU A 31 12.43 5.96 -23.94
N ILE A 32 13.62 5.37 -23.81
CA ILE A 32 14.18 4.38 -24.68
C ILE A 32 13.74 3.04 -24.13
N TRP A 33 12.80 2.40 -24.83
CA TRP A 33 12.23 1.13 -24.41
C TRP A 33 13.07 -0.05 -24.92
N GLU A 34 13.33 -0.97 -24.01
CA GLU A 34 14.02 -2.23 -24.23
C GLU A 34 13.11 -3.40 -23.83
N VAL A 35 13.47 -4.62 -24.27
CA VAL A 35 12.67 -5.82 -24.03
C VAL A 35 13.58 -6.98 -23.65
N TYR A 36 13.29 -7.60 -22.51
CA TYR A 36 13.75 -8.96 -22.24
C TYR A 36 12.70 -9.97 -22.64
N ASP A 37 13.16 -11.15 -23.06
CA ASP A 37 12.33 -12.21 -23.62
C ASP A 37 12.77 -13.54 -22.99
N SER A 38 11.79 -14.35 -22.57
CA SER A 38 11.98 -15.69 -22.00
C SER A 38 10.99 -16.67 -22.65
N GLU A 39 10.83 -17.89 -22.11
CA GLU A 39 9.91 -18.86 -22.70
C GLU A 39 8.45 -18.38 -22.64
N HIS A 40 8.01 -17.88 -21.49
CA HIS A 40 6.61 -17.53 -21.24
C HIS A 40 6.34 -16.02 -21.23
N PHE A 41 7.39 -15.18 -21.13
CA PHE A 41 7.22 -13.76 -20.86
C PHE A 41 8.04 -12.84 -21.77
N GLN A 42 7.59 -11.59 -21.81
CA GLN A 42 8.34 -10.44 -22.31
C GLN A 42 8.28 -9.33 -21.27
N VAL A 43 9.41 -8.72 -20.92
CA VAL A 43 9.44 -7.60 -19.97
C VAL A 43 9.92 -6.36 -20.72
N MET A 44 9.02 -5.40 -20.88
CA MET A 44 9.25 -4.11 -21.51
C MET A 44 9.63 -3.10 -20.43
N PHE A 45 10.78 -2.44 -20.58
CA PHE A 45 11.29 -1.50 -19.59
C PHE A 45 11.99 -0.33 -20.28
N HIS A 46 12.27 0.74 -19.54
CA HIS A 46 12.99 1.90 -20.06
C HIS A 46 14.34 2.08 -19.38
N GLN A 47 15.20 2.95 -19.93
CA GLN A 47 16.48 3.29 -19.32
C GLN A 47 16.31 3.65 -17.82
N GLY A 48 17.15 3.07 -16.97
CA GLY A 48 17.09 3.25 -15.51
C GLY A 48 16.10 2.35 -14.78
N SER A 49 15.45 1.38 -15.44
CA SER A 49 14.56 0.39 -14.80
C SER A 49 14.98 -1.07 -15.04
N GLU A 50 16.26 -1.26 -15.37
CA GLU A 50 16.82 -2.55 -15.81
C GLU A 50 16.83 -3.58 -14.69
N ARG A 51 17.16 -3.17 -13.45
CA ARG A 51 17.21 -4.08 -12.29
C ARG A 51 15.82 -4.65 -12.01
N THR A 52 14.81 -3.78 -11.99
CA THR A 52 13.41 -4.18 -11.83
C THR A 52 12.98 -5.13 -12.94
N ALA A 53 13.34 -4.85 -14.20
CA ALA A 53 12.97 -5.70 -15.32
C ALA A 53 13.58 -7.11 -15.27
N ARG A 54 14.86 -7.22 -14.88
CA ARG A 54 15.55 -8.51 -14.69
C ARG A 54 14.87 -9.33 -13.60
N GLU A 55 14.56 -8.70 -12.48
CA GLU A 55 13.94 -9.37 -11.33
C GLU A 55 12.51 -9.83 -11.64
N ILE A 56 11.71 -9.01 -12.33
CA ILE A 56 10.38 -9.40 -12.81
C ILE A 56 10.46 -10.65 -13.71
N LEU A 57 11.39 -10.68 -14.67
CA LEU A 57 11.51 -11.81 -15.60
C LEU A 57 11.80 -13.13 -14.86
N ARG A 58 12.73 -13.08 -13.89
CA ARG A 58 13.08 -14.23 -13.06
C ARG A 58 11.88 -14.72 -12.25
N ILE A 59 11.26 -13.81 -11.49
CA ILE A 59 10.09 -14.13 -10.67
C ILE A 59 8.98 -14.72 -11.53
N ALA A 60 8.69 -14.10 -12.68
CA ALA A 60 7.61 -14.55 -13.57
C ALA A 60 7.80 -15.99 -14.04
N GLU A 61 9.02 -16.38 -14.44
CA GLU A 61 9.33 -17.76 -14.82
C GLU A 61 9.25 -18.71 -13.61
N ASP A 62 9.74 -18.30 -12.44
CA ASP A 62 9.69 -19.12 -11.21
C ASP A 62 8.25 -19.45 -10.79
N ILE A 63 7.30 -18.54 -11.04
CA ILE A 63 5.90 -18.70 -10.61
C ILE A 63 4.98 -19.29 -11.69
N TYR A 64 5.46 -19.49 -12.91
CA TYR A 64 4.63 -19.86 -14.05
C TYR A 64 3.90 -21.19 -13.80
N GLU A 65 4.66 -22.27 -13.60
CA GLU A 65 4.14 -23.64 -13.47
C GLU A 65 3.22 -23.81 -12.25
N PRO A 66 3.61 -23.42 -11.01
CA PRO A 66 2.73 -23.66 -9.87
C PRO A 66 1.40 -22.90 -9.96
N THR A 67 1.38 -21.73 -10.59
CA THR A 67 0.15 -20.93 -10.73
C THR A 67 -0.74 -21.48 -11.86
N THR A 68 -0.17 -21.84 -13.02
CA THR A 68 -0.96 -22.42 -14.13
C THR A 68 -1.54 -23.78 -13.75
N GLU A 69 -0.81 -24.58 -12.99
CA GLU A 69 -1.26 -25.87 -12.47
C GLU A 69 -2.44 -25.72 -11.51
N LEU A 70 -2.39 -24.78 -10.56
CA LEU A 70 -3.48 -24.56 -9.59
C LEU A 70 -4.81 -24.26 -10.29
N TYR A 71 -4.79 -23.44 -11.34
CA TYR A 71 -6.00 -23.04 -12.07
C TYR A 71 -6.31 -23.91 -13.29
N ASN A 72 -5.42 -24.86 -13.62
CA ASN A 72 -5.49 -25.67 -14.84
C ASN A 72 -5.75 -24.81 -16.09
N TYR A 73 -4.98 -23.73 -16.22
CA TYR A 73 -5.14 -22.74 -17.27
C TYR A 73 -3.78 -22.17 -17.68
N GLU A 74 -3.53 -22.15 -18.98
CA GLU A 74 -2.35 -21.54 -19.58
C GLU A 74 -2.77 -20.35 -20.47
N PRO A 75 -2.01 -19.24 -20.45
CA PRO A 75 -2.26 -18.10 -21.31
C PRO A 75 -1.92 -18.43 -22.77
N GLU A 76 -2.73 -17.92 -23.70
CA GLU A 76 -2.44 -18.02 -25.14
C GLU A 76 -1.27 -17.11 -25.53
N GLY A 77 -0.07 -17.69 -25.67
CA GLY A 77 1.16 -16.97 -26.01
C GLY A 77 1.72 -16.19 -24.82
N LYS A 78 2.82 -15.46 -25.06
CA LYS A 78 3.56 -14.79 -23.98
C LYS A 78 2.78 -13.67 -23.30
N ILE A 79 2.96 -13.53 -21.99
CA ILE A 79 2.48 -12.38 -21.22
C ILE A 79 3.54 -11.29 -21.24
N ARG A 80 3.09 -10.04 -21.43
CA ARG A 80 3.95 -8.85 -21.44
C ARG A 80 3.86 -8.11 -20.12
N PHE A 81 4.98 -7.98 -19.42
CA PHE A 81 5.13 -7.00 -18.34
C PHE A 81 5.59 -5.67 -18.92
N ILE A 82 5.04 -4.56 -18.41
CA ILE A 82 5.50 -3.21 -18.70
C ILE A 82 5.91 -2.56 -17.38
N VAL A 83 7.20 -2.27 -17.26
CA VAL A 83 7.80 -1.63 -16.08
C VAL A 83 7.68 -0.12 -16.20
N LYS A 84 7.24 0.52 -15.12
CA LYS A 84 7.12 1.97 -14.99
C LYS A 84 7.93 2.47 -13.79
N ASP A 85 8.97 3.25 -14.04
CA ASP A 85 9.72 3.95 -12.97
C ASP A 85 9.84 5.46 -13.19
N HIS A 86 9.02 6.03 -14.07
CA HIS A 86 8.98 7.48 -14.31
C HIS A 86 8.12 8.25 -13.30
N ASP A 87 7.35 7.55 -12.47
CA ASP A 87 6.43 8.12 -11.47
C ASP A 87 6.68 7.52 -10.09
N ASP A 88 6.48 8.31 -9.05
CA ASP A 88 6.44 7.84 -7.66
C ASP A 88 5.03 7.38 -7.28
N TYR A 89 4.67 6.26 -7.88
CA TYR A 89 3.43 5.54 -7.63
C TYR A 89 3.73 4.05 -7.54
N SER A 90 3.00 3.32 -6.71
CA SER A 90 3.24 1.90 -6.45
C SER A 90 1.95 1.13 -6.70
N ASN A 91 1.95 0.30 -7.75
CA ASN A 91 0.80 -0.53 -8.08
C ASN A 91 1.17 -1.66 -9.06
N GLY A 92 0.27 -2.63 -9.17
CA GLY A 92 0.21 -3.61 -10.24
C GLY A 92 -1.07 -3.43 -11.07
N GLY A 93 -1.15 -4.13 -12.19
CA GLY A 93 -2.42 -4.24 -12.90
C GLY A 93 -2.41 -5.31 -13.98
N ALA A 94 -3.22 -6.34 -13.78
CA ALA A 94 -3.45 -7.43 -14.71
C ALA A 94 -4.56 -7.11 -15.73
N TYR A 95 -4.18 -7.11 -17.01
CA TYR A 95 -5.10 -6.95 -18.14
C TYR A 95 -5.20 -8.30 -18.88
N TYR A 96 -5.97 -9.22 -18.32
CA TYR A 96 -6.06 -10.61 -18.79
C TYR A 96 -6.64 -10.79 -20.19
N TYR A 97 -7.39 -9.81 -20.70
CA TYR A 97 -7.81 -9.79 -22.12
C TYR A 97 -6.66 -9.45 -23.09
N ASP A 98 -5.63 -8.75 -22.61
CA ASP A 98 -4.52 -8.23 -23.42
C ASP A 98 -3.22 -9.05 -23.29
N ASN A 99 -3.15 -10.04 -22.38
CA ASN A 99 -1.89 -10.67 -21.95
C ASN A 99 -0.85 -9.63 -21.52
N LYS A 100 -1.27 -8.71 -20.66
CA LYS A 100 -0.46 -7.56 -20.26
C LYS A 100 -0.56 -7.35 -18.76
N ILE A 101 0.58 -7.16 -18.10
CA ILE A 101 0.68 -6.74 -16.70
C ILE A 101 1.46 -5.43 -16.66
N LEU A 102 0.98 -4.46 -15.91
CA LEU A 102 1.70 -3.21 -15.62
C LEU A 102 2.27 -3.28 -14.21
N ILE A 103 3.55 -2.98 -14.03
CA ILE A 103 4.18 -2.92 -12.71
C ILE A 103 4.88 -1.57 -12.57
N TRP A 104 4.57 -0.85 -11.48
CA TRP A 104 5.38 0.28 -11.07
C TRP A 104 6.54 -0.18 -10.17
N ALA A 105 7.73 0.33 -10.46
CA ALA A 105 8.96 -0.11 -9.82
C ALA A 105 9.09 0.37 -8.36
N LYS A 106 8.56 1.56 -8.03
CA LYS A 106 8.55 2.09 -6.66
C LYS A 106 7.84 1.09 -5.74
N PRO A 107 8.50 0.57 -4.70
CA PRO A 107 7.89 -0.37 -3.77
C PRO A 107 6.71 0.25 -3.03
N MET A 108 5.71 -0.57 -2.73
CA MET A 108 4.54 -0.13 -1.98
C MET A 108 4.90 0.07 -0.51
N ASP A 109 4.64 1.28 -0.03
CA ASP A 109 4.69 1.65 1.38
C ASP A 109 3.29 2.18 1.75
N PHE A 110 2.48 1.33 2.39
CA PHE A 110 1.09 1.62 2.70
C PHE A 110 0.77 1.20 4.12
N ASP A 111 0.22 2.10 4.93
CA ASP A 111 0.07 1.93 6.38
C ASP A 111 -0.79 0.72 6.79
N LEU A 112 -1.66 0.24 5.90
CA LEU A 112 -2.53 -0.92 6.17
C LEU A 112 -1.90 -2.27 5.76
N ARG A 113 -0.66 -2.29 5.24
CA ARG A 113 0.01 -3.52 4.79
C ARG A 113 1.40 -3.67 5.41
N GLY A 114 1.79 -4.91 5.68
CA GLY A 114 3.14 -5.27 6.10
C GLY A 114 4.18 -5.06 5.00
N THR A 115 5.46 -5.10 5.38
CA THR A 115 6.57 -4.92 4.45
C THR A 115 6.98 -6.25 3.87
N HIS A 116 7.01 -6.33 2.54
CA HIS A 116 7.27 -7.54 1.78
C HIS A 116 8.26 -7.26 0.65
N ASN A 117 8.79 -8.32 0.05
CA ASN A 117 9.47 -8.22 -1.23
C ASN A 117 8.45 -7.81 -2.29
N TRP A 118 8.37 -6.50 -2.53
CA TRP A 118 7.37 -5.86 -3.37
C TRP A 118 7.22 -6.55 -4.72
N LEU A 119 8.33 -6.71 -5.47
CA LEU A 119 8.29 -7.27 -6.81
C LEU A 119 7.81 -8.72 -6.79
N ARG A 120 8.28 -9.53 -5.83
CA ARG A 120 7.87 -10.93 -5.72
C ARG A 120 6.40 -11.08 -5.36
N ASN A 121 5.90 -10.21 -4.49
CA ASN A 121 4.48 -10.15 -4.18
C ASN A 121 3.68 -9.70 -5.42
N VAL A 122 3.89 -8.47 -5.92
CA VAL A 122 3.03 -7.87 -6.95
C VAL A 122 3.05 -8.65 -8.26
N VAL A 123 4.20 -9.18 -8.69
CA VAL A 123 4.28 -9.99 -9.92
C VAL A 123 3.44 -11.25 -9.78
N THR A 124 3.54 -11.93 -8.64
CA THR A 124 2.77 -13.15 -8.37
C THR A 124 1.29 -12.88 -8.20
N HIS A 125 0.95 -11.78 -7.54
CA HIS A 125 -0.42 -11.31 -7.37
C HIS A 125 -1.08 -11.04 -8.72
N GLU A 126 -0.46 -10.22 -9.57
CA GLU A 126 -1.01 -9.90 -10.89
C GLU A 126 -1.04 -11.11 -11.83
N PHE A 127 -0.03 -11.98 -11.77
CA PHE A 127 -0.03 -13.21 -12.56
C PHE A 127 -1.14 -14.18 -12.12
N THR A 128 -1.43 -14.26 -10.82
CA THR A 128 -2.56 -15.04 -10.30
C THR A 128 -3.88 -14.54 -10.86
N HIS A 129 -4.11 -13.22 -10.94
CA HIS A 129 -5.29 -12.65 -11.60
C HIS A 129 -5.39 -13.09 -13.07
N MET A 130 -4.28 -13.09 -13.81
CA MET A 130 -4.26 -13.55 -15.21
C MET A 130 -4.74 -15.00 -15.34
N MET A 131 -4.30 -15.88 -14.43
CA MET A 131 -4.63 -17.31 -14.47
C MET A 131 -6.06 -17.56 -13.98
N GLN A 132 -6.42 -17.05 -12.81
CA GLN A 132 -7.72 -17.26 -12.18
C GLN A 132 -8.87 -16.67 -13.02
N LEU A 133 -8.76 -15.40 -13.40
CA LEU A 133 -9.80 -14.74 -14.20
C LEU A 133 -9.83 -15.33 -15.60
N GLY A 134 -8.67 -15.70 -16.15
CA GLY A 134 -8.53 -16.43 -17.41
C GLY A 134 -9.29 -17.77 -17.40
N ALA A 135 -9.08 -18.56 -16.35
CA ALA A 135 -9.74 -19.84 -16.08
C ALA A 135 -11.23 -19.70 -15.76
N SER A 136 -11.74 -18.49 -15.50
CA SER A 136 -13.15 -18.25 -15.15
C SER A 136 -14.00 -17.75 -16.32
N ARG A 137 -13.38 -17.50 -17.49
CA ARG A 137 -14.07 -16.90 -18.65
C ARG A 137 -15.02 -17.89 -19.32
N LYS A 138 -16.22 -17.42 -19.62
CA LYS A 138 -17.22 -18.17 -20.41
C LYS A 138 -16.95 -18.14 -21.91
N LEU A 139 -16.20 -17.15 -22.41
CA LEU A 139 -15.93 -16.90 -23.83
C LEU A 139 -14.45 -16.55 -24.10
N PRO A 140 -14.00 -16.61 -25.38
CA PRO A 140 -12.67 -16.20 -25.78
C PRO A 140 -12.33 -14.73 -25.47
N ARG A 141 -11.04 -14.39 -25.42
CA ARG A 141 -10.57 -13.06 -24.94
C ARG A 141 -11.08 -11.89 -25.79
N TRP A 142 -11.26 -12.10 -27.09
CA TRP A 142 -11.73 -11.05 -28.00
C TRP A 142 -13.22 -10.67 -27.81
N LEU A 143 -13.96 -11.38 -26.93
CA LEU A 143 -15.38 -11.13 -26.68
C LEU A 143 -15.70 -11.05 -25.17
N PRO A 144 -15.43 -9.90 -24.51
CA PRO A 144 -15.46 -9.78 -23.05
C PRO A 144 -16.86 -9.67 -22.42
N ALA A 145 -17.85 -9.15 -23.15
CA ALA A 145 -19.23 -8.99 -22.67
C ALA A 145 -20.21 -8.89 -23.83
N PHE A 146 -21.48 -9.24 -23.57
CA PHE A 146 -22.60 -8.79 -24.40
C PHE A 146 -23.37 -7.70 -23.65
N TYR A 147 -23.97 -6.77 -24.39
CA TYR A 147 -24.89 -5.79 -23.83
C TYR A 147 -26.26 -6.00 -24.45
N PHE A 148 -27.28 -6.23 -23.62
CA PHE A 148 -28.66 -6.12 -24.05
C PHE A 148 -29.07 -4.65 -23.91
N GLN A 149 -29.30 -3.98 -25.04
CA GLN A 149 -29.63 -2.56 -25.07
C GLN A 149 -31.03 -2.35 -25.63
N VAL A 150 -31.81 -1.56 -24.90
CA VAL A 150 -33.11 -1.03 -25.33
C VAL A 150 -32.95 0.48 -25.47
N ILE A 151 -33.22 0.96 -26.68
CA ILE A 151 -33.23 2.39 -27.01
C ILE A 151 -34.60 2.70 -27.59
N ASP A 152 -35.30 3.67 -27.01
CA ASP A 152 -36.57 4.18 -27.53
C ASP A 152 -36.45 5.68 -27.83
N TYR A 153 -37.30 6.18 -28.73
CA TYR A 153 -37.28 7.55 -29.24
C TYR A 153 -38.65 8.20 -29.08
N GLU A 154 -38.70 9.49 -28.74
CA GLU A 154 -39.94 10.27 -28.85
C GLU A 154 -40.38 10.37 -30.32
N GLU A 155 -41.69 10.41 -30.58
CA GLU A 155 -42.20 10.78 -31.91
C GLU A 155 -41.73 12.18 -32.32
N GLU A 156 -41.36 12.36 -33.59
CA GLU A 156 -40.90 13.65 -34.10
C GLU A 156 -42.00 14.72 -34.03
N LYS A 157 -41.72 15.82 -33.32
CA LYS A 157 -42.62 16.98 -33.24
C LYS A 157 -42.43 17.98 -34.40
N ARG A 158 -41.43 17.74 -35.27
CA ARG A 158 -41.05 18.63 -36.37
C ARG A 158 -40.78 17.83 -37.66
N PRO A 159 -41.29 18.27 -38.82
CA PRO A 159 -41.16 17.53 -40.09
C PRO A 159 -39.76 17.57 -40.71
N ASP A 160 -38.85 18.40 -40.21
CA ASP A 160 -37.45 18.48 -40.65
C ASP A 160 -36.48 17.64 -39.79
N VAL A 161 -37.00 16.94 -38.79
CA VAL A 161 -36.24 16.01 -37.94
C VAL A 161 -36.54 14.58 -38.42
N LEU A 162 -35.48 13.81 -38.70
CA LEU A 162 -35.56 12.45 -39.27
C LEU A 162 -35.70 11.33 -38.22
N TYR A 163 -35.26 11.60 -37.00
CA TYR A 163 -35.32 10.71 -35.84
C TYR A 163 -35.59 11.57 -34.60
N GLY A 164 -36.53 11.17 -33.74
CA GLY A 164 -36.80 11.85 -32.48
C GLY A 164 -35.63 11.86 -31.49
N TYR A 165 -35.82 12.43 -30.31
CA TYR A 165 -34.82 12.37 -29.24
C TYR A 165 -34.95 11.05 -28.47
N PRO A 166 -33.83 10.37 -28.11
CA PRO A 166 -33.89 9.16 -27.31
C PRO A 166 -34.44 9.51 -25.91
N ASN A 167 -35.51 8.83 -25.50
CA ASN A 167 -36.17 9.05 -24.20
C ASN A 167 -36.04 7.85 -23.24
N ILE A 168 -35.63 6.69 -23.75
CA ILE A 168 -35.28 5.52 -22.95
C ILE A 168 -33.94 4.99 -23.43
N LEU A 169 -33.00 4.82 -22.51
CA LEU A 169 -31.76 4.08 -22.71
C LEU A 169 -31.59 3.12 -21.54
N SER A 170 -31.77 1.83 -21.79
CA SER A 170 -31.48 0.76 -20.83
C SER A 170 -30.40 -0.14 -21.40
N SER A 171 -29.34 -0.39 -20.63
CA SER A 171 -28.23 -1.25 -21.03
C SER A 171 -27.97 -2.25 -19.92
N TYR A 172 -28.10 -3.54 -20.23
CA TYR A 172 -27.83 -4.62 -19.30
C TYR A 172 -26.61 -5.42 -19.76
N PRO A 173 -25.48 -5.36 -19.04
CA PRO A 173 -24.32 -6.17 -19.37
C PRO A 173 -24.53 -7.63 -18.99
N LEU A 174 -24.14 -8.53 -19.88
CA LEU A 174 -23.94 -9.94 -19.63
C LEU A 174 -22.43 -10.18 -19.57
N PRO A 175 -21.83 -10.10 -18.37
CA PRO A 175 -20.39 -10.25 -18.21
C PRO A 175 -19.96 -11.69 -18.50
N MET A 176 -18.82 -11.85 -19.16
CA MET A 176 -18.25 -13.18 -19.47
C MET A 176 -17.31 -13.72 -18.40
N THR A 177 -17.03 -12.91 -17.37
CA THR A 177 -16.30 -13.29 -16.17
C THR A 177 -17.13 -12.82 -14.98
N ILE A 178 -17.48 -13.74 -14.08
CA ILE A 178 -18.29 -13.45 -12.89
C ILE A 178 -17.51 -13.96 -11.68
N ILE A 179 -16.61 -13.13 -11.18
CA ILE A 179 -15.84 -13.43 -9.96
C ILE A 179 -16.03 -12.23 -9.02
N PRO A 180 -16.44 -12.44 -7.76
CA PRO A 180 -16.55 -11.35 -6.80
C PRO A 180 -15.14 -10.86 -6.41
N PRO A 181 -14.94 -9.55 -6.20
CA PRO A 181 -13.66 -8.95 -5.84
C PRO A 181 -12.94 -9.65 -4.68
N TRP A 182 -13.62 -9.93 -3.56
CA TRP A 182 -12.98 -10.62 -2.43
C TRP A 182 -12.34 -11.97 -2.81
N TYR A 183 -12.95 -12.70 -3.76
CA TYR A 183 -12.42 -13.99 -4.19
C TYR A 183 -11.28 -13.81 -5.20
N ALA A 184 -11.37 -12.82 -6.09
CA ALA A 184 -10.28 -12.46 -6.99
C ALA A 184 -9.04 -12.05 -6.18
N GLU A 185 -9.19 -11.04 -5.33
CA GLU A 185 -8.10 -10.51 -4.52
C GLU A 185 -7.60 -11.52 -3.49
N GLY A 186 -8.52 -12.25 -2.83
CA GLY A 186 -8.14 -13.27 -1.87
C GLY A 186 -7.31 -14.39 -2.49
N CYS A 187 -7.65 -14.84 -3.69
CA CYS A 187 -6.83 -15.82 -4.42
C CYS A 187 -5.47 -15.25 -4.85
N ALA A 188 -5.43 -14.00 -5.32
CA ALA A 188 -4.19 -13.34 -5.71
C ALA A 188 -3.26 -13.06 -4.52
N GLN A 189 -3.84 -12.81 -3.34
CA GLN A 189 -3.15 -12.72 -2.05
C GLN A 189 -2.64 -14.09 -1.57
N SER A 190 -3.46 -15.14 -1.64
CA SER A 190 -3.06 -16.50 -1.26
C SER A 190 -1.99 -17.10 -2.17
N GLN A 191 -1.96 -16.68 -3.44
CA GLN A 191 -1.04 -17.20 -4.47
C GLN A 191 -1.14 -18.74 -4.62
N ALA A 192 -0.20 -19.35 -5.34
CA ALA A 192 -0.12 -20.80 -5.41
C ALA A 192 0.46 -21.39 -4.10
N PRO A 193 0.10 -22.64 -3.74
CA PRO A 193 0.61 -23.29 -2.53
C PRO A 193 2.14 -23.25 -2.46
N GLY A 194 2.67 -22.83 -1.31
CA GLY A 194 4.12 -22.82 -1.04
C GLY A 194 4.87 -21.57 -1.50
N MET A 195 4.22 -20.62 -2.19
CA MET A 195 4.85 -19.34 -2.58
C MET A 195 4.99 -18.38 -1.39
N GLY A 196 3.86 -18.02 -0.77
CA GLY A 196 3.78 -17.13 0.40
C GLY A 196 4.52 -15.78 0.26
N TYR A 197 4.56 -15.21 -0.95
CA TYR A 197 5.20 -13.90 -1.18
C TYR A 197 4.33 -12.72 -0.72
N ASP A 198 3.01 -12.94 -0.59
CA ASP A 198 2.10 -12.16 0.26
C ASP A 198 1.70 -13.07 1.42
N HIS A 199 2.24 -12.83 2.62
CA HIS A 199 1.98 -13.70 3.77
C HIS A 199 1.02 -13.02 4.75
N TRP A 200 0.49 -13.80 5.68
CA TRP A 200 -0.39 -13.26 6.72
C TRP A 200 0.42 -12.49 7.75
N ASP A 201 0.54 -11.18 7.57
CA ASP A 201 1.27 -10.29 8.46
C ASP A 201 0.42 -9.72 9.62
N SER A 202 1.09 -9.01 10.53
CA SER A 202 0.49 -8.41 11.73
C SER A 202 -0.41 -7.20 11.43
N HIS A 203 -0.27 -6.54 10.28
CA HIS A 203 -1.17 -5.46 9.85
C HIS A 203 -2.51 -6.02 9.38
N ARG A 204 -2.50 -7.08 8.56
CA ARG A 204 -3.71 -7.77 8.11
C ARG A 204 -4.46 -8.39 9.28
N ASP A 205 -3.71 -9.02 10.19
CA ASP A 205 -4.28 -9.56 11.42
C ASP A 205 -4.87 -8.44 12.29
N MET A 206 -4.20 -7.30 12.42
CA MET A 206 -4.71 -6.12 13.13
C MET A 206 -6.07 -5.66 12.57
N ILE A 207 -6.19 -5.52 11.25
CA ILE A 207 -7.41 -5.04 10.61
C ILE A 207 -8.58 -5.98 10.90
N LEU A 208 -8.39 -7.29 10.69
CA LEU A 208 -9.45 -8.27 10.94
C LEU A 208 -9.74 -8.47 12.42
N ARG A 209 -8.73 -8.44 13.29
CA ARG A 209 -8.88 -8.53 14.74
C ARG A 209 -9.76 -7.40 15.25
N MET A 210 -9.42 -6.16 14.94
CA MET A 210 -10.20 -5.01 15.41
C MET A 210 -11.60 -4.98 14.82
N ARG A 211 -11.75 -5.22 13.52
CA ARG A 211 -13.09 -5.31 12.90
C ARG A 211 -13.92 -6.45 13.47
N THR A 212 -13.33 -7.57 13.86
CA THR A 212 -14.07 -8.68 14.47
C THR A 212 -14.49 -8.33 15.90
N LEU A 213 -13.56 -7.85 16.72
CA LEU A 213 -13.81 -7.56 18.15
C LEU A 213 -14.81 -6.41 18.33
N GLU A 214 -14.81 -5.42 17.43
CA GLU A 214 -15.73 -4.28 17.46
C GLU A 214 -16.99 -4.46 16.58
N ASN A 215 -17.22 -5.65 16.01
CA ASN A 215 -18.37 -5.95 15.13
C ASN A 215 -18.48 -5.02 13.89
N ASN A 216 -17.34 -4.75 13.23
CA ASN A 216 -17.20 -3.89 12.05
C ASN A 216 -16.60 -4.63 10.83
N LEU A 217 -16.82 -5.94 10.73
CA LEU A 217 -16.47 -6.72 9.53
C LEU A 217 -17.31 -6.26 8.34
N LEU A 218 -16.71 -6.24 7.15
CA LEU A 218 -17.48 -6.05 5.91
C LEU A 218 -18.46 -7.22 5.75
N THR A 219 -19.70 -6.91 5.40
CA THR A 219 -20.70 -7.93 5.07
C THR A 219 -20.31 -8.69 3.79
N TYR A 220 -20.86 -9.89 3.61
CA TYR A 220 -20.65 -10.67 2.37
C TYR A 220 -20.96 -9.87 1.09
N THR A 221 -21.94 -8.96 1.14
CA THR A 221 -22.28 -8.10 0.00
C THR A 221 -21.27 -6.98 -0.21
N GLU A 222 -20.79 -6.35 0.86
CA GLU A 222 -19.77 -5.30 0.79
C GLU A 222 -18.43 -5.83 0.30
N MET A 223 -18.08 -7.08 0.63
CA MET A 223 -16.92 -7.77 0.05
C MET A 223 -17.04 -8.01 -1.46
N GLY A 224 -18.26 -7.91 -2.01
CA GLY A 224 -18.55 -8.11 -3.43
C GLY A 224 -18.27 -6.90 -4.33
N TYR A 225 -17.84 -5.77 -3.78
CA TYR A 225 -17.47 -4.56 -4.55
C TYR A 225 -16.51 -3.70 -3.74
N TYR A 226 -15.72 -2.85 -4.41
CA TYR A 226 -14.89 -1.89 -3.70
C TYR A 226 -15.76 -0.80 -3.06
N GLY A 227 -15.70 -0.67 -1.73
CA GLY A 227 -16.46 0.30 -0.95
C GLY A 227 -16.16 1.77 -1.32
N LYS A 228 -16.84 2.72 -0.66
CA LYS A 228 -16.69 4.16 -0.96
C LYS A 228 -15.34 4.75 -0.51
N THR A 229 -14.80 4.27 0.62
CA THR A 229 -13.54 4.78 1.18
C THR A 229 -12.38 3.83 0.88
N SER A 230 -11.15 4.35 0.84
CA SER A 230 -9.95 3.53 0.64
C SER A 230 -9.74 2.51 1.77
N TYR A 231 -10.14 2.81 3.01
CA TYR A 231 -10.07 1.86 4.13
C TYR A 231 -11.00 0.66 3.94
N ASN A 232 -12.22 0.88 3.42
CA ASN A 232 -13.13 -0.22 3.12
C ASN A 232 -12.74 -0.96 1.83
N ALA A 233 -12.11 -0.29 0.88
CA ALA A 233 -11.54 -0.94 -0.30
C ALA A 233 -10.42 -1.91 0.11
N GLU A 234 -9.50 -1.51 1.00
CA GLU A 234 -8.47 -2.42 1.54
C GLU A 234 -9.10 -3.61 2.28
N GLY A 235 -10.19 -3.38 3.03
CA GLY A 235 -10.93 -4.46 3.68
C GLY A 235 -11.40 -5.57 2.71
N VAL A 236 -11.65 -5.29 1.43
CA VAL A 236 -11.98 -6.32 0.43
C VAL A 236 -10.82 -7.29 0.23
N TYR A 237 -9.58 -6.79 0.24
CA TYR A 237 -8.36 -7.60 0.15
C TYR A 237 -8.18 -8.43 1.42
N ASP A 238 -8.25 -7.82 2.61
CA ASP A 238 -7.98 -8.53 3.87
C ASP A 238 -9.04 -9.60 4.19
N HIS A 239 -10.32 -9.24 4.06
CA HIS A 239 -11.41 -10.19 4.30
C HIS A 239 -11.41 -11.27 3.21
N GLY A 240 -11.12 -10.88 1.97
CA GLY A 240 -10.98 -11.82 0.85
C GLY A 240 -9.87 -12.83 1.08
N TYR A 241 -8.69 -12.36 1.49
CA TYR A 241 -7.54 -13.21 1.79
C TYR A 241 -7.84 -14.16 2.94
N ALA A 242 -8.37 -13.67 4.06
CA ALA A 242 -8.73 -14.51 5.19
C ALA A 242 -9.83 -15.53 4.87
N LEU A 243 -10.84 -15.15 4.08
CA LEU A 243 -11.90 -16.07 3.67
C LEU A 243 -11.38 -17.13 2.69
N VAL A 244 -10.48 -16.77 1.76
CA VAL A 244 -9.82 -17.74 0.88
C VAL A 244 -8.94 -18.69 1.69
N GLN A 245 -8.18 -18.20 2.67
CA GLN A 245 -7.42 -19.04 3.60
C GLN A 245 -8.34 -19.98 4.40
N TYR A 246 -9.53 -19.52 4.80
CA TYR A 246 -10.53 -20.38 5.43
C TYR A 246 -10.99 -21.50 4.48
N ILE A 247 -11.21 -21.18 3.19
CA ILE A 247 -11.58 -22.16 2.16
C ILE A 247 -10.47 -23.19 1.98
N THR A 248 -9.21 -22.76 1.84
CA THR A 248 -8.07 -23.67 1.59
C THR A 248 -7.83 -24.59 2.79
N HIS A 249 -7.91 -24.08 4.02
CA HIS A 249 -7.74 -24.89 5.23
C HIS A 249 -8.89 -25.87 5.47
N LYS A 250 -10.15 -25.46 5.23
CA LYS A 250 -11.32 -26.31 5.51
C LYS A 250 -11.65 -27.29 4.37
N TYR A 251 -11.46 -26.89 3.12
CA TYR A 251 -11.92 -27.64 1.95
C TYR A 251 -10.81 -28.08 0.99
N GLY A 252 -9.59 -27.52 1.12
CA GLY A 252 -8.43 -27.86 0.31
C GLY A 252 -8.07 -26.81 -0.75
N TRP A 253 -6.77 -26.73 -1.07
CA TRP A 253 -6.23 -25.80 -2.07
C TRP A 253 -6.78 -26.02 -3.49
N ASP A 254 -7.12 -27.27 -3.85
CA ASP A 254 -7.70 -27.62 -5.16
C ASP A 254 -9.03 -26.90 -5.43
N LYS A 255 -9.73 -26.45 -4.38
CA LYS A 255 -11.00 -25.76 -4.52
C LYS A 255 -10.88 -24.39 -5.16
N LEU A 256 -9.73 -23.72 -5.05
CA LEU A 256 -9.55 -22.40 -5.66
C LEU A 256 -9.64 -22.47 -7.19
N GLY A 257 -8.93 -23.43 -7.78
CA GLY A 257 -9.01 -23.75 -9.21
C GLY A 257 -10.38 -24.27 -9.62
N ALA A 258 -10.94 -25.21 -8.85
CA ALA A 258 -12.23 -25.85 -9.19
C ALA A 258 -13.41 -24.85 -9.21
N ILE A 259 -13.48 -23.95 -8.23
CA ILE A 259 -14.49 -22.89 -8.16
C ILE A 259 -14.35 -21.95 -9.38
N SER A 260 -13.13 -21.51 -9.68
CA SER A 260 -12.83 -20.64 -10.82
C SER A 260 -13.23 -21.30 -12.14
N HIS A 261 -12.85 -22.56 -12.34
CA HIS A 261 -13.17 -23.33 -13.53
C HIS A 261 -14.69 -23.56 -13.70
N ASP A 262 -15.41 -23.85 -12.63
CA ASP A 262 -16.88 -24.02 -12.71
C ASP A 262 -17.61 -22.73 -13.13
N MET A 263 -17.00 -21.56 -12.94
CA MET A 263 -17.54 -20.29 -13.43
C MET A 263 -17.49 -20.13 -14.95
N GLN A 264 -16.71 -20.96 -15.67
CA GLN A 264 -16.78 -21.01 -17.15
C GLN A 264 -18.15 -21.49 -17.66
N ASN A 265 -18.93 -22.19 -16.83
CA ASN A 265 -20.22 -22.73 -17.22
C ASN A 265 -21.17 -21.60 -17.66
N ALA A 266 -21.76 -21.72 -18.86
CA ALA A 266 -22.68 -20.73 -19.43
C ALA A 266 -23.91 -20.43 -18.55
N PHE A 267 -24.29 -21.36 -17.66
CA PHE A 267 -25.42 -21.24 -16.74
C PHE A 267 -25.03 -20.78 -15.33
N ALA A 268 -23.74 -20.59 -15.05
CA ALA A 268 -23.27 -20.02 -13.77
C ALA A 268 -23.47 -18.50 -13.76
N PHE A 269 -24.69 -18.05 -13.47
CA PHE A 269 -25.06 -16.63 -13.41
C PHE A 269 -24.72 -15.95 -12.08
N THR A 270 -24.48 -16.75 -11.04
CA THR A 270 -24.12 -16.28 -9.69
C THR A 270 -22.92 -17.06 -9.19
N PHE A 271 -22.07 -16.42 -8.39
CA PHE A 271 -20.91 -17.09 -7.79
C PHE A 271 -21.29 -18.27 -6.88
N ASP A 272 -22.46 -18.19 -6.22
CA ASP A 272 -23.04 -19.29 -5.44
C ASP A 272 -23.19 -20.61 -6.19
N TYR A 273 -23.28 -20.57 -7.53
CA TYR A 273 -23.31 -21.78 -8.35
C TYR A 273 -22.04 -22.61 -8.13
N ALA A 274 -20.87 -21.96 -8.22
CA ALA A 274 -19.58 -22.63 -8.06
C ALA A 274 -19.33 -23.02 -6.60
N LEU A 275 -19.71 -22.17 -5.64
CA LEU A 275 -19.59 -22.49 -4.21
C LEU A 275 -20.40 -23.73 -3.82
N LYS A 276 -21.69 -23.79 -4.19
CA LYS A 276 -22.53 -24.96 -3.88
C LYS A 276 -22.01 -26.24 -4.50
N ARG A 277 -21.45 -26.15 -5.72
CA ARG A 277 -20.93 -27.30 -6.45
C ARG A 277 -19.63 -27.85 -5.85
N ASN A 278 -18.76 -26.98 -5.35
CA ASN A 278 -17.43 -27.35 -4.86
C ASN A 278 -17.33 -27.51 -3.35
N LEU A 279 -18.12 -26.74 -2.59
CA LEU A 279 -18.10 -26.69 -1.12
C LEU A 279 -19.37 -27.28 -0.49
N GLY A 280 -20.45 -27.45 -1.26
CA GLY A 280 -21.73 -27.96 -0.76
C GLY A 280 -22.62 -26.92 -0.06
N ILE A 281 -22.14 -25.68 0.07
CA ILE A 281 -22.80 -24.56 0.75
C ILE A 281 -22.83 -23.30 -0.13
N ASN A 282 -23.70 -22.36 0.18
CA ASN A 282 -23.75 -21.06 -0.49
C ASN A 282 -22.81 -20.02 0.16
N GLY A 283 -22.63 -18.87 -0.48
CA GLY A 283 -21.71 -17.84 0.00
C GLY A 283 -22.09 -17.21 1.34
N GLY A 284 -23.39 -17.08 1.63
CA GLY A 284 -23.85 -16.60 2.95
C GLY A 284 -23.52 -17.59 4.06
N GLU A 285 -23.79 -18.87 3.85
CA GLU A 285 -23.42 -19.94 4.80
C GLU A 285 -21.91 -20.00 5.04
N LEU A 286 -21.12 -19.90 3.96
CA LEU A 286 -19.66 -19.87 4.04
C LEU A 286 -19.16 -18.66 4.85
N TYR A 287 -19.75 -17.48 4.62
CA TYR A 287 -19.41 -16.27 5.33
C TYR A 287 -19.76 -16.36 6.81
N ASP A 288 -20.96 -16.82 7.16
CA ASP A 288 -21.41 -16.96 8.55
C ASP A 288 -20.51 -17.94 9.34
N ASP A 289 -20.18 -19.09 8.73
CA ASP A 289 -19.24 -20.08 9.27
C ASP A 289 -17.85 -19.48 9.54
N TRP A 290 -17.34 -18.67 8.61
CA TRP A 290 -16.05 -18.01 8.72
C TRP A 290 -16.06 -16.95 9.82
N VAL A 291 -17.05 -16.05 9.84
CA VAL A 291 -17.19 -15.00 10.87
C VAL A 291 -17.25 -15.60 12.27
N GLN A 292 -18.01 -16.68 12.46
CA GLN A 292 -18.08 -17.36 13.76
C GLN A 292 -16.69 -17.88 14.19
N SER A 293 -15.92 -18.46 13.26
CA SER A 293 -14.57 -18.95 13.58
C SER A 293 -13.60 -17.83 13.95
N MET A 294 -13.72 -16.67 13.29
CA MET A 294 -12.90 -15.48 13.57
C MET A 294 -13.22 -14.88 14.94
N GLN A 295 -14.51 -14.75 15.26
CA GLN A 295 -14.95 -14.25 16.56
C GLN A 295 -14.42 -15.10 17.70
N GLN A 296 -14.54 -16.43 17.59
CA GLN A 296 -14.00 -17.35 18.58
C GLN A 296 -12.48 -17.19 18.71
N THR A 297 -11.77 -17.22 17.59
CA THR A 297 -10.30 -17.17 17.57
C THR A 297 -9.76 -15.89 18.21
N TYR A 298 -10.29 -14.72 17.84
CA TYR A 298 -9.79 -13.45 18.37
C TYR A 298 -10.21 -13.23 19.83
N GLN A 299 -11.41 -13.65 20.25
CA GLN A 299 -11.80 -13.57 21.66
C GLN A 299 -10.86 -14.41 22.54
N GLU A 300 -10.52 -15.62 22.12
CA GLU A 300 -9.62 -16.50 22.87
C GLU A 300 -8.19 -15.94 22.92
N ARG A 301 -7.64 -15.48 21.79
CA ARG A 301 -6.25 -14.99 21.71
C ARG A 301 -6.01 -13.65 22.40
N THR A 302 -7.03 -12.79 22.50
CA THR A 302 -6.86 -11.43 23.03
C THR A 302 -7.24 -11.28 24.51
N ALA A 303 -7.76 -12.33 25.15
CA ALA A 303 -8.27 -12.26 26.53
C ALA A 303 -7.24 -11.70 27.52
N THR A 304 -5.99 -12.19 27.48
CA THR A 304 -4.91 -11.72 28.37
C THR A 304 -4.60 -10.24 28.17
N ILE A 305 -4.55 -9.78 26.92
CA ILE A 305 -4.23 -8.38 26.58
C ILE A 305 -5.36 -7.46 27.03
N GLN A 306 -6.60 -7.88 26.81
CA GLN A 306 -7.79 -7.11 27.19
C GLN A 306 -7.85 -6.83 28.71
N ASP A 307 -7.36 -7.75 29.53
CA ASP A 307 -7.28 -7.58 30.99
C ASP A 307 -6.11 -6.69 31.46
N ASN A 308 -5.15 -6.37 30.56
CA ASN A 308 -3.89 -5.69 30.90
C ASN A 308 -3.53 -4.56 29.92
N LEU A 309 -4.53 -3.85 29.40
CA LEU A 309 -4.31 -2.77 28.44
C LEU A 309 -3.50 -1.62 29.04
N VAL A 310 -2.53 -1.13 28.26
CA VAL A 310 -1.78 0.09 28.52
C VAL A 310 -1.87 0.93 27.26
N THR A 311 -2.76 1.92 27.31
CA THR A 311 -3.13 2.82 26.20
C THR A 311 -3.15 4.28 26.67
N GLY A 312 -3.07 5.21 25.73
CA GLY A 312 -3.11 6.65 25.94
C GLY A 312 -4.50 7.25 25.80
N GLU A 313 -4.57 8.57 25.99
CA GLU A 313 -5.76 9.38 25.78
C GLU A 313 -5.89 9.76 24.30
N LEU A 314 -7.08 9.62 23.71
CA LEU A 314 -7.33 10.02 22.32
C LEU A 314 -7.36 11.54 22.19
N ILE A 315 -6.58 12.07 21.25
CA ILE A 315 -6.59 13.48 20.81
C ILE A 315 -7.47 13.66 19.58
N GLU A 316 -7.39 12.75 18.60
CA GLU A 316 -8.20 12.80 17.38
C GLU A 316 -8.77 11.42 17.05
N ALA A 317 -10.10 11.37 16.96
CA ALA A 317 -10.87 10.15 16.71
C ALA A 317 -11.60 10.14 15.35
N GLU A 318 -11.82 11.32 14.76
CA GLU A 318 -12.46 11.49 13.46
C GLU A 318 -11.50 11.17 12.30
N GLY A 319 -12.02 10.58 11.22
CA GLY A 319 -11.21 10.09 10.11
C GLY A 319 -10.63 8.71 10.39
N PHE A 320 -10.13 8.05 9.34
CA PHE A 320 -9.53 6.72 9.43
C PHE A 320 -8.01 6.73 9.22
N ALA A 321 -7.45 7.89 8.88
CA ALA A 321 -6.03 8.07 8.62
C ALA A 321 -5.51 9.29 9.39
N ASN A 322 -5.47 9.20 10.73
CA ASN A 322 -4.71 10.13 11.57
C ASN A 322 -3.31 9.54 11.76
N LEU A 323 -2.30 10.14 11.14
CA LEU A 323 -0.97 9.57 10.99
C LEU A 323 0.12 10.62 11.26
N ASN A 324 1.36 10.17 11.40
CA ASN A 324 2.55 11.02 11.39
C ASN A 324 2.54 12.17 12.43
N PRO A 325 2.31 11.91 13.72
CA PRO A 325 2.37 12.96 14.73
C PRO A 325 3.80 13.50 14.88
N ALA A 326 3.93 14.81 15.10
CA ALA A 326 5.20 15.49 15.34
C ALA A 326 5.03 16.65 16.32
N TRP A 327 5.65 16.54 17.50
CA TRP A 327 5.66 17.59 18.51
C TRP A 327 6.45 18.82 18.05
N SER A 328 5.94 20.01 18.37
CA SER A 328 6.72 21.23 18.27
C SER A 328 7.87 21.23 19.29
N PRO A 329 9.00 21.91 19.03
CA PRO A 329 10.15 21.91 19.92
C PRO A 329 9.84 22.45 21.33
N ASP A 330 8.84 23.32 21.46
CA ASP A 330 8.39 23.88 22.74
C ASP A 330 7.34 23.02 23.47
N GLY A 331 6.91 21.90 22.87
CA GLY A 331 5.92 20.98 23.43
C GLY A 331 4.48 21.51 23.47
N LYS A 332 4.20 22.67 22.86
CA LYS A 332 2.86 23.30 22.94
C LYS A 332 1.93 22.95 21.80
N LYS A 333 2.47 22.45 20.70
CA LYS A 333 1.72 22.09 19.50
C LYS A 333 2.08 20.68 19.04
N LEU A 334 1.11 20.03 18.41
CA LEU A 334 1.26 18.73 17.79
C LEU A 334 0.80 18.82 16.35
N ALA A 335 1.73 18.67 15.41
CA ALA A 335 1.39 18.51 14.00
C ALA A 335 1.05 17.04 13.72
N PHE A 336 0.11 16.78 12.83
CA PHE A 336 -0.23 15.43 12.37
C PHE A 336 -0.90 15.50 11.00
N THR A 337 -0.96 14.37 10.30
CA THR A 337 -1.73 14.26 9.06
C THR A 337 -3.09 13.62 9.32
N SER A 338 -4.14 14.14 8.72
CA SER A 338 -5.49 13.58 8.84
C SER A 338 -6.27 13.66 7.54
N ASN A 339 -6.99 12.60 7.21
CA ASN A 339 -7.95 12.62 6.10
C ASN A 339 -9.34 13.09 6.50
N LYS A 340 -9.58 13.46 7.78
CA LYS A 340 -10.86 13.90 8.38
C LYS A 340 -12.02 14.10 7.38
N GLY A 341 -12.95 13.15 7.36
CA GLY A 341 -14.15 13.17 6.51
C GLY A 341 -13.93 12.91 5.02
N GLY A 342 -12.68 12.79 4.55
CA GLY A 342 -12.31 12.42 3.19
C GLY A 342 -12.35 10.91 2.95
N ASP A 343 -12.69 10.51 1.73
CA ASP A 343 -12.89 9.10 1.38
C ASP A 343 -11.57 8.33 1.18
N TYR A 344 -10.44 9.02 0.91
CA TYR A 344 -9.17 8.37 0.56
C TYR A 344 -7.99 8.84 1.44
N PHE A 345 -7.00 7.96 1.69
CA PHE A 345 -5.70 8.34 2.29
C PHE A 345 -5.02 9.49 1.52
N ALA A 346 -5.15 9.51 0.19
CA ALA A 346 -4.60 10.58 -0.65
C ALA A 346 -5.26 11.97 -0.39
N ASN A 347 -6.37 12.03 0.36
CA ASN A 347 -7.00 13.27 0.78
C ASN A 347 -6.49 13.79 2.13
N SER A 348 -5.46 13.17 2.71
CA SER A 348 -4.85 13.64 3.95
C SER A 348 -4.33 15.08 3.84
N GLN A 349 -4.44 15.80 4.96
CA GLN A 349 -4.01 17.17 5.13
C GLN A 349 -3.16 17.27 6.39
N LEU A 350 -2.23 18.23 6.42
CA LEU A 350 -1.53 18.63 7.62
C LEU A 350 -2.49 19.38 8.55
N TYR A 351 -2.58 18.92 9.79
CA TYR A 351 -3.25 19.58 10.90
C TYR A 351 -2.24 19.98 11.97
N VAL A 352 -2.55 21.05 12.70
CA VAL A 352 -1.82 21.44 13.91
C VAL A 352 -2.82 21.53 15.06
N TYR A 353 -2.55 20.81 16.14
CA TYR A 353 -3.30 20.84 17.39
C TYR A 353 -2.54 21.67 18.43
N ASP A 354 -3.23 22.59 19.08
CA ASP A 354 -2.72 23.43 20.15
C ASP A 354 -3.17 22.87 21.51
N LEU A 355 -2.20 22.56 22.37
CA LEU A 355 -2.44 21.84 23.62
C LEU A 355 -3.06 22.73 24.71
N GLU A 356 -2.90 24.05 24.63
CA GLU A 356 -3.43 24.98 25.64
C GLU A 356 -4.90 25.30 25.38
N SER A 357 -5.27 25.49 24.11
CA SER A 357 -6.63 25.81 23.69
C SER A 357 -7.47 24.58 23.34
N GLU A 358 -6.85 23.41 23.21
CA GLU A 358 -7.47 22.17 22.74
C GLU A 358 -8.17 22.34 21.38
N GLN A 359 -7.58 23.17 20.51
CA GLN A 359 -8.08 23.43 19.16
C GLN A 359 -7.13 22.87 18.12
N GLN A 360 -7.68 22.50 16.97
CA GLN A 360 -6.91 22.06 15.79
C GLN A 360 -7.36 22.82 14.55
N GLU A 361 -6.42 23.00 13.63
CA GLU A 361 -6.63 23.64 12.35
C GLU A 361 -6.01 22.85 11.21
N ALA A 362 -6.71 22.81 10.07
CA ALA A 362 -6.17 22.27 8.82
C ALA A 362 -5.28 23.33 8.17
N ILE A 363 -4.02 22.98 7.93
CA ILE A 363 -2.99 23.90 7.43
C ILE A 363 -2.81 23.77 5.92
N GLN A 364 -2.56 22.55 5.44
CA GLN A 364 -2.18 22.31 4.06
C GLN A 364 -2.64 20.94 3.57
N ALA A 365 -3.33 20.92 2.43
CA ALA A 365 -3.90 19.70 1.87
C ALA A 365 -2.90 18.88 1.05
N GLY A 366 -3.18 17.58 0.90
CA GLY A 366 -2.39 16.65 0.08
C GLY A 366 -1.07 16.26 0.73
N ILE A 367 -1.06 16.16 2.06
CA ILE A 367 0.10 15.72 2.85
C ILE A 367 -0.34 14.50 3.66
N GLY A 368 0.30 13.37 3.39
CA GLY A 368 0.11 12.09 4.11
C GLY A 368 1.43 11.45 4.52
N SER A 369 2.52 12.23 4.51
CA SER A 369 3.88 11.79 4.78
C SER A 369 4.34 12.18 6.18
N PRO A 370 5.48 11.62 6.67
CA PRO A 370 6.05 12.02 7.94
C PRO A 370 6.40 13.51 8.03
N LEU A 371 6.24 14.07 9.22
CA LEU A 371 6.43 15.49 9.51
C LEU A 371 7.66 15.71 10.41
N ALA A 372 8.35 16.84 10.23
CA ALA A 372 9.42 17.27 11.12
C ALA A 372 9.36 18.79 11.36
N TRP A 373 9.48 19.22 12.62
CA TRP A 373 9.56 20.65 12.95
C TRP A 373 10.99 21.15 12.84
N SER A 374 11.19 22.40 12.38
CA SER A 374 12.46 23.07 12.58
C SER A 374 12.75 23.27 14.08
N PRO A 375 14.02 23.33 14.49
CA PRO A 375 14.39 23.54 15.90
C PRO A 375 13.84 24.83 16.53
N ASP A 376 13.58 25.86 15.70
CA ASP A 376 12.98 27.12 16.13
C ASP A 376 11.44 27.11 16.17
N GLY A 377 10.80 26.02 15.71
CA GLY A 377 9.35 25.85 15.68
C GLY A 377 8.63 26.66 14.60
N ARG A 378 9.35 27.31 13.67
CA ARG A 378 8.74 28.10 12.60
C ARG A 378 8.26 27.26 11.42
N PHE A 379 8.97 26.20 11.09
CA PHE A 379 8.80 25.45 9.85
C PHE A 379 8.38 24.00 10.11
N ILE A 380 7.50 23.47 9.24
CA ILE A 380 7.13 22.05 9.24
C ILE A 380 7.55 21.44 7.91
N PHE A 381 8.51 20.52 7.94
CA PHE A 381 9.03 19.78 6.80
C PHE A 381 8.16 18.55 6.53
N TYR A 382 7.96 18.26 5.25
CA TYR A 382 7.23 17.09 4.76
C TYR A 382 7.65 16.78 3.32
N ASP A 383 7.18 15.66 2.79
CA ASP A 383 7.20 15.40 1.36
C ASP A 383 5.79 15.34 0.77
N LYS A 384 5.70 15.63 -0.52
CA LYS A 384 4.43 15.64 -1.24
C LYS A 384 4.67 15.35 -2.69
N GLN A 385 3.68 14.72 -3.31
CA GLN A 385 3.69 14.53 -4.75
C GLN A 385 3.42 15.86 -5.48
N PHE A 386 4.40 16.34 -6.23
CA PHE A 386 4.26 17.50 -7.10
C PHE A 386 4.09 17.05 -8.56
N GLY A 387 3.04 17.53 -9.22
CA GLY A 387 2.77 17.19 -10.62
C GLY A 387 1.44 17.73 -11.14
N PRO A 388 1.08 17.41 -12.40
CA PRO A 388 1.93 16.67 -13.34
C PRO A 388 3.10 17.53 -13.81
N GLY A 389 4.28 16.91 -13.94
CA GLY A 389 5.43 17.49 -14.61
C GLY A 389 5.17 17.77 -16.09
N PRO A 390 6.16 18.32 -16.83
CA PRO A 390 6.00 18.65 -18.26
C PRO A 390 5.56 17.49 -19.16
N LYS A 391 5.74 16.25 -18.68
CA LYS A 391 5.41 15.01 -19.39
C LYS A 391 4.44 14.13 -18.61
N GLY A 392 3.69 14.70 -17.67
CA GLY A 392 2.66 13.96 -16.95
C GLY A 392 3.09 13.25 -15.69
N SER A 393 4.40 13.13 -15.46
CA SER A 393 4.89 12.39 -14.32
C SER A 393 4.65 13.08 -12.99
N HIS A 394 4.51 12.25 -11.97
CA HIS A 394 4.26 12.64 -10.60
C HIS A 394 5.42 12.17 -9.73
N TRP A 395 6.08 13.10 -9.05
CA TRP A 395 7.23 12.80 -8.20
C TRP A 395 7.04 13.32 -6.80
N ASP A 396 7.55 12.58 -5.83
CA ASP A 396 7.65 13.06 -4.47
C ASP A 396 8.82 14.03 -4.35
N ASP A 397 8.58 15.17 -3.72
CA ASP A 397 9.63 16.14 -3.40
C ASP A 397 9.38 16.73 -2.02
N LEU A 398 10.47 17.19 -1.42
CA LEU A 398 10.48 17.81 -0.12
C LEU A 398 9.91 19.23 -0.19
N ALA A 399 9.09 19.56 0.79
CA ALA A 399 8.50 20.86 0.98
C ALA A 399 8.40 21.22 2.46
N VAL A 400 8.11 22.50 2.70
CA VAL A 400 8.05 23.09 4.03
C VAL A 400 6.88 24.04 4.11
N TRP A 401 6.15 23.98 5.21
CA TRP A 401 5.20 25.01 5.59
C TRP A 401 5.86 26.04 6.50
N ASP A 402 5.83 27.32 6.10
CA ASP A 402 6.25 28.45 6.94
C ASP A 402 5.05 28.94 7.76
N THR A 403 5.06 28.69 9.07
CA THR A 403 3.93 29.01 9.95
C THR A 403 3.77 30.51 10.22
N GLU A 404 4.81 31.31 10.04
CA GLU A 404 4.73 32.76 10.23
C GLU A 404 4.18 33.47 8.98
N GLU A 405 4.54 32.97 7.81
CA GLU A 405 4.19 33.57 6.51
C GLU A 405 3.02 32.87 5.80
N GLU A 406 2.52 31.77 6.39
CA GLU A 406 1.44 30.93 5.87
C GLU A 406 1.64 30.55 4.40
N LYS A 407 2.83 30.03 4.07
CA LYS A 407 3.18 29.67 2.69
C LYS A 407 3.96 28.35 2.61
N GLU A 408 3.65 27.59 1.56
CA GLU A 408 4.40 26.40 1.19
C GLU A 408 5.66 26.78 0.39
N ILE A 409 6.77 26.16 0.77
CA ILE A 409 8.08 26.31 0.17
C ILE A 409 8.56 24.94 -0.29
N ARG A 410 8.80 24.78 -1.60
CA ARG A 410 9.38 23.55 -2.15
C ARG A 410 10.91 23.56 -2.07
N LEU A 411 11.50 22.51 -1.51
CA LEU A 411 12.95 22.35 -1.34
C LEU A 411 13.61 21.60 -2.49
N THR A 412 13.01 20.51 -2.96
CA THR A 412 13.55 19.67 -4.05
C THR A 412 12.66 19.67 -5.28
N ARG A 413 13.22 19.32 -6.45
CA ARG A 413 12.46 19.22 -7.70
C ARG A 413 12.89 17.99 -8.50
N HIS A 414 11.95 17.08 -8.69
CA HIS A 414 12.12 15.81 -9.40
C HIS A 414 13.25 14.96 -8.81
N LEU A 415 13.50 15.11 -7.50
CA LEU A 415 14.50 14.32 -6.81
C LEU A 415 13.95 12.96 -6.37
N ARG A 416 12.62 12.79 -6.36
CA ARG A 416 11.93 11.58 -5.87
C ARG A 416 12.27 11.36 -4.38
N ALA A 417 12.18 12.46 -3.64
CA ALA A 417 12.64 12.58 -2.26
C ALA A 417 11.47 12.53 -1.29
N SER A 418 11.62 11.74 -0.22
CA SER A 418 10.59 11.51 0.80
C SER A 418 11.20 11.32 2.19
N HIS A 419 10.35 11.22 3.23
CA HIS A 419 10.74 10.96 4.62
C HIS A 419 11.77 11.94 5.17
N VAL A 420 11.52 13.23 5.04
CA VAL A 420 12.45 14.27 5.50
C VAL A 420 12.49 14.39 7.03
N ASP A 421 13.69 14.63 7.55
CA ASP A 421 13.92 15.13 8.91
C ASP A 421 15.05 16.18 8.91
N VAL A 422 15.05 17.07 9.91
CA VAL A 422 15.96 18.22 10.00
C VAL A 422 16.90 18.08 11.20
N SER A 423 18.16 18.45 11.03
CA SER A 423 19.17 18.40 12.10
C SER A 423 18.81 19.35 13.25
N ALA A 424 19.25 19.02 14.47
CA ALA A 424 18.98 19.81 15.67
C ALA A 424 19.51 21.26 15.60
N ASP A 425 20.51 21.54 14.76
CA ASP A 425 21.03 22.88 14.51
C ASP A 425 20.33 23.62 13.34
N GLY A 426 19.38 22.96 12.66
CA GLY A 426 18.58 23.52 11.57
C GLY A 426 19.34 23.73 10.27
N ARG A 427 20.55 23.15 10.12
CA ARG A 427 21.41 23.38 8.94
C ARG A 427 21.39 22.26 7.92
N GLN A 428 20.96 21.06 8.28
CA GLN A 428 20.97 19.91 7.39
C GLN A 428 19.62 19.21 7.41
N VAL A 429 19.32 18.51 6.33
CA VAL A 429 18.18 17.59 6.25
C VAL A 429 18.68 16.20 5.88
N CYS A 430 18.07 15.17 6.46
CA CYS A 430 18.17 13.81 5.96
C CYS A 430 16.82 13.42 5.32
N PHE A 431 16.88 12.57 4.31
CA PHE A 431 15.71 12.15 3.54
C PHE A 431 16.04 10.89 2.72
N THR A 432 15.04 10.31 2.08
CA THR A 432 15.22 9.15 1.21
C THR A 432 15.01 9.49 -0.25
N VAL A 433 15.73 8.83 -1.16
CA VAL A 433 15.59 9.00 -2.61
C VAL A 433 15.32 7.65 -3.28
N ASN A 434 14.27 7.60 -4.11
CA ASN A 434 13.86 6.40 -4.85
C ASN A 434 14.40 6.38 -6.30
N ALA A 435 14.97 5.25 -6.70
CA ALA A 435 15.39 4.97 -8.08
C ALA A 435 15.41 3.45 -8.37
N ASP A 436 14.82 3.02 -9.49
CA ASP A 436 14.75 1.61 -9.92
C ASP A 436 14.32 0.66 -8.79
N GLY A 437 13.26 1.04 -8.09
CA GLY A 437 12.70 0.29 -6.98
C GLY A 437 13.62 0.13 -5.77
N THR A 438 14.62 1.00 -5.61
CA THR A 438 15.55 1.04 -4.47
C THR A 438 15.50 2.41 -3.82
N GLN A 439 15.43 2.45 -2.49
CA GLN A 439 15.35 3.69 -1.72
C GLN A 439 16.57 3.84 -0.79
N ASN A 440 17.36 4.88 -1.01
CA ASN A 440 18.59 5.14 -0.27
C ASN A 440 18.45 6.35 0.67
N LEU A 441 19.24 6.37 1.76
CA LEU A 441 19.37 7.50 2.67
C LEU A 441 20.30 8.57 2.08
N TRP A 442 19.87 9.83 2.14
CA TRP A 442 20.59 10.99 1.66
C TRP A 442 20.62 12.09 2.72
N ILE A 443 21.61 12.98 2.61
CA ILE A 443 21.62 14.26 3.34
C ILE A 443 21.89 15.42 2.38
N ALA A 444 21.46 16.62 2.79
CA ALA A 444 21.78 17.87 2.13
C ALA A 444 21.90 19.01 3.13
N ASP A 445 22.66 20.04 2.77
CA ASP A 445 22.76 21.28 3.52
C ASP A 445 21.63 22.24 3.13
N LEU A 446 21.01 22.87 4.13
CA LEU A 446 20.11 24.00 3.94
C LEU A 446 20.95 25.27 3.78
N LYS A 447 20.75 25.99 2.67
CA LYS A 447 21.43 27.27 2.43
C LYS A 447 21.07 28.29 3.50
N GLU A 448 21.97 29.23 3.78
CA GLU A 448 21.66 30.36 4.65
C GLU A 448 20.44 31.13 4.10
N ASN A 449 19.45 31.38 4.97
CA ASN A 449 18.17 32.02 4.60
C ASN A 449 17.44 31.32 3.44
N TRP A 450 17.53 29.99 3.35
CA TRP A 450 16.89 29.19 2.29
C TRP A 450 15.40 29.48 2.10
N TRP A 451 14.70 29.95 3.14
CA TRP A 451 13.28 30.33 3.07
C TRP A 451 13.04 31.60 2.24
N GLU A 452 14.01 32.53 2.18
CA GLU A 452 13.92 33.79 1.41
C GLU A 452 14.38 33.66 -0.05
N ILE A 453 15.09 32.57 -0.38
CA ILE A 453 15.64 32.35 -1.72
C ILE A 453 14.50 32.24 -2.73
N LYS A 454 14.49 33.15 -3.71
CA LYS A 454 13.52 33.17 -4.82
C LYS A 454 13.88 32.21 -5.94
N ASP A 455 15.15 31.85 -6.05
CA ASP A 455 15.62 30.84 -7.00
C ASP A 455 15.20 29.43 -6.55
N ASN A 456 15.15 28.50 -7.49
CA ASN A 456 14.56 27.16 -7.28
C ASN A 456 15.45 26.19 -6.49
N VAL A 457 16.63 26.59 -6.02
CA VAL A 457 17.62 25.70 -5.38
C VAL A 457 17.92 26.17 -3.96
N ARG A 458 17.27 25.52 -2.98
CA ARG A 458 17.30 25.88 -1.56
C ARG A 458 18.20 24.98 -0.69
N ILE A 459 18.56 23.82 -1.23
CA ILE A 459 19.53 22.89 -0.66
C ILE A 459 20.82 22.89 -1.47
N GLU A 460 21.90 22.38 -0.89
CA GLU A 460 23.18 22.12 -1.56
C GLU A 460 23.91 20.93 -0.94
N ASN A 461 24.99 20.49 -1.60
CA ASN A 461 25.84 19.38 -1.16
C ASN A 461 25.08 18.07 -0.92
N GLU A 462 24.08 17.80 -1.74
CA GLU A 462 23.29 16.57 -1.69
C GLU A 462 24.20 15.35 -1.88
N ARG A 463 24.17 14.41 -0.93
CA ARG A 463 24.95 13.17 -1.01
C ARG A 463 24.18 11.99 -0.43
N ALA A 464 24.30 10.84 -1.09
CA ALA A 464 23.83 9.58 -0.55
C ALA A 464 24.74 9.13 0.61
N LEU A 465 24.14 8.68 1.70
CA LEU A 465 24.81 7.99 2.80
C LEU A 465 24.84 6.48 2.58
N THR A 466 23.79 5.93 1.97
CA THR A 466 23.74 4.51 1.57
C THR A 466 23.83 4.35 0.06
N HIS A 467 24.31 3.18 -0.38
CA HIS A 467 24.51 2.86 -1.80
C HIS A 467 23.92 1.50 -2.15
N PHE A 468 22.73 1.19 -1.62
CA PHE A 468 22.00 0.01 -1.98
C PHE A 468 21.60 0.03 -3.46
N ASN A 469 21.57 -1.15 -4.08
CA ASN A 469 21.30 -1.33 -5.51
C ASN A 469 20.46 -2.57 -5.81
N ASN A 470 19.91 -3.24 -4.79
CA ASN A 470 19.22 -4.53 -4.91
C ASN A 470 17.81 -4.50 -4.33
N GLY A 471 17.10 -3.37 -4.44
CA GLY A 471 15.70 -3.24 -4.00
C GLY A 471 15.48 -2.96 -2.54
N ASP A 472 16.56 -2.70 -1.82
CA ASP A 472 16.55 -2.22 -0.45
C ASP A 472 15.73 -0.93 -0.32
N GLN A 473 15.04 -0.79 0.81
CA GLN A 473 14.20 0.33 1.14
C GLN A 473 14.59 0.88 2.51
N VAL A 474 14.91 2.18 2.56
CA VAL A 474 15.12 2.93 3.80
C VAL A 474 13.86 3.74 4.10
N TYR A 475 13.43 3.77 5.35
CA TYR A 475 12.21 4.43 5.80
C TYR A 475 12.49 5.36 6.99
N THR A 476 11.74 6.46 7.05
CA THR A 476 11.62 7.34 8.23
C THR A 476 12.95 7.63 8.94
N PRO A 477 13.97 8.19 8.26
CA PRO A 477 15.20 8.56 8.92
C PRO A 477 14.97 9.69 9.94
N ARG A 478 15.64 9.59 11.09
CA ARG A 478 15.59 10.56 12.19
C ARG A 478 16.97 10.89 12.72
N TRP A 479 17.28 12.18 12.75
CA TRP A 479 18.50 12.69 13.36
C TRP A 479 18.53 12.43 14.86
N SER A 480 19.68 11.98 15.34
CA SER A 480 20.00 12.01 16.76
C SER A 480 20.04 13.45 17.29
N PRO A 481 19.71 13.67 18.57
CA PRO A 481 19.72 15.02 19.17
C PRO A 481 21.06 15.74 19.07
N ASP A 482 22.20 15.03 19.07
CA ASP A 482 23.52 15.61 18.88
C ASP A 482 23.97 15.78 17.41
N GLY A 483 23.18 15.27 16.46
CA GLY A 483 23.47 15.34 15.02
C GLY A 483 24.60 14.43 14.54
N SER A 484 25.09 13.49 15.36
CA SER A 484 26.18 12.57 14.97
C SER A 484 25.69 11.36 14.16
N SER A 485 24.43 10.96 14.39
CA SER A 485 23.86 9.71 13.88
C SER A 485 22.45 9.89 13.34
N ILE A 486 22.02 8.96 12.48
CA ILE A 486 20.66 8.88 11.93
C ILE A 486 20.11 7.47 12.19
N ALA A 487 18.95 7.38 12.86
CA ALA A 487 18.20 6.13 13.02
C ALA A 487 17.16 6.00 11.88
N PHE A 488 16.95 4.80 11.35
CA PHE A 488 15.98 4.54 10.30
C PHE A 488 15.53 3.08 10.30
N SER A 489 14.38 2.81 9.70
CA SER A 489 13.95 1.45 9.40
C SER A 489 14.42 1.03 8.01
N TRP A 490 14.75 -0.24 7.82
CA TRP A 490 15.27 -0.76 6.56
C TRP A 490 14.66 -2.12 6.25
N ASN A 491 14.37 -2.37 4.98
CA ASN A 491 13.98 -3.68 4.48
C ASN A 491 14.70 -4.00 3.17
N ARG A 492 14.92 -5.29 2.92
CA ARG A 492 15.24 -5.80 1.58
C ARG A 492 14.33 -6.95 1.15
N HIS A 493 13.88 -7.78 2.07
CA HIS A 493 13.16 -9.01 1.76
C HIS A 493 11.83 -9.10 2.50
N ARG A 494 11.88 -9.18 3.82
CA ARG A 494 10.71 -9.34 4.69
C ARG A 494 10.92 -8.51 5.95
N ASP A 495 9.86 -7.87 6.43
CA ASP A 495 9.80 -7.07 7.67
C ASP A 495 10.83 -5.92 7.72
N ARG A 496 10.70 -4.98 8.65
CA ARG A 496 11.68 -3.88 8.78
C ARG A 496 12.60 -4.13 9.96
N ASP A 497 13.90 -3.89 9.76
CA ASP A 497 14.89 -3.82 10.83
C ASP A 497 15.20 -2.36 11.16
N LEU A 498 15.51 -2.08 12.43
CA LEU A 498 16.04 -0.79 12.83
C LEU A 498 17.56 -0.71 12.69
N ARG A 499 18.02 0.38 12.08
CA ARG A 499 19.44 0.69 11.91
C ARG A 499 19.77 2.08 12.41
N ILE A 500 20.99 2.23 12.92
CA ILE A 500 21.60 3.53 13.21
C ILE A 500 22.87 3.64 12.37
N MET A 501 23.03 4.77 11.71
CA MET A 501 24.24 5.10 10.95
C MET A 501 24.88 6.36 11.51
N GLU A 502 26.18 6.29 11.80
CA GLU A 502 26.99 7.46 12.14
C GLU A 502 27.38 8.20 10.86
N VAL A 503 27.23 9.53 10.86
CA VAL A 503 27.20 10.34 9.64
C VAL A 503 28.59 10.62 9.03
N VAL A 504 29.64 10.67 9.85
CA VAL A 504 31.00 11.03 9.41
C VAL A 504 31.81 9.82 8.95
N SER A 505 31.85 8.79 9.76
CA SER A 505 32.51 7.49 9.53
C SER A 505 31.72 6.60 8.57
N GLY A 506 30.39 6.72 8.56
CA GLY A 506 29.50 5.82 7.81
C GLY A 506 29.32 4.45 8.45
N GLU A 507 29.78 4.25 9.70
CA GLU A 507 29.51 3.03 10.44
C GLU A 507 28.01 2.85 10.67
N MET A 508 27.53 1.62 10.47
CA MET A 508 26.11 1.28 10.58
C MET A 508 25.94 0.07 11.48
N ILE A 509 25.03 0.18 12.45
CA ILE A 509 24.63 -0.89 13.34
C ILE A 509 23.16 -1.24 13.12
N THR A 510 22.82 -2.52 13.25
CA THR A 510 21.44 -2.99 13.32
C THR A 510 21.08 -3.22 14.78
N LEU A 511 20.03 -2.56 15.27
CA LEU A 511 19.68 -2.56 16.70
C LEU A 511 18.99 -3.84 17.16
N ALA A 512 18.22 -4.47 16.27
CA ALA A 512 17.59 -5.73 16.52
C ALA A 512 17.61 -6.54 15.21
N GLN A 513 18.18 -7.75 15.30
CA GLN A 513 18.07 -8.76 14.25
C GLN A 513 17.00 -9.72 14.70
N THR A 514 15.75 -9.32 14.53
CA THR A 514 14.62 -10.15 14.87
C THR A 514 13.86 -10.51 13.61
N THR A 515 13.10 -11.58 13.68
CA THR A 515 12.12 -12.02 12.67
C THR A 515 10.82 -11.21 12.76
N THR A 516 10.91 -9.99 13.32
CA THR A 516 9.79 -9.11 13.68
C THR A 516 9.96 -7.78 12.98
N ASP A 517 8.84 -7.09 12.75
CA ASP A 517 8.80 -5.83 12.02
C ASP A 517 8.96 -4.66 13.00
N GLU A 518 10.01 -3.87 12.81
CA GLU A 518 10.41 -2.77 13.67
C GLU A 518 10.47 -1.44 12.91
N ARG A 519 9.61 -0.51 13.31
CA ARG A 519 9.29 0.70 12.54
C ARG A 519 9.36 1.98 13.35
N ASP A 520 9.43 3.09 12.63
CA ASP A 520 9.22 4.45 13.13
C ASP A 520 10.11 4.81 14.34
N PRO A 521 11.46 4.73 14.21
CA PRO A 521 12.33 5.08 15.32
C PRO A 521 12.21 6.58 15.64
N VAL A 522 12.16 6.92 16.93
CA VAL A 522 12.25 8.30 17.42
C VAL A 522 13.21 8.37 18.60
N TRP A 523 14.12 9.33 18.58
CA TRP A 523 15.08 9.52 19.65
C TRP A 523 14.42 10.11 20.89
N VAL A 524 14.77 9.56 22.06
CA VAL A 524 14.43 10.16 23.36
C VAL A 524 15.55 11.10 23.80
N ASP A 525 16.77 10.61 23.63
CA ASP A 525 18.05 11.27 23.91
C ASP A 525 19.12 10.60 23.02
N ASN A 526 20.42 10.83 23.24
CA ASN A 526 21.47 10.19 22.42
C ASN A 526 21.76 8.72 22.79
N GLU A 527 21.10 8.18 23.82
CA GLU A 527 21.36 6.85 24.39
C GLU A 527 20.12 5.96 24.34
N SER A 528 18.97 6.46 23.90
CA SER A 528 17.70 5.74 23.90
C SER A 528 16.75 6.19 22.80
N LEU A 529 15.91 5.26 22.35
CA LEU A 529 14.89 5.50 21.32
C LEU A 529 13.59 4.75 21.59
N TYR A 530 12.48 5.30 21.11
CA TYR A 530 11.22 4.56 20.95
C TYR A 530 11.04 4.10 19.53
N PHE A 531 10.29 3.02 19.36
CA PHE A 531 9.93 2.44 18.06
C PHE A 531 8.70 1.55 18.21
N SER A 532 8.04 1.24 17.10
CA SER A 532 6.96 0.25 17.05
C SER A 532 7.50 -1.13 16.68
N SER A 533 7.04 -2.19 17.35
CA SER A 533 7.41 -3.58 17.02
C SER A 533 6.25 -4.53 17.20
N ASP A 534 6.10 -5.47 16.26
CA ASP A 534 5.09 -6.53 16.29
C ASP A 534 5.57 -7.84 16.90
N ARG A 535 6.68 -7.85 17.65
CA ARG A 535 7.30 -9.06 18.22
C ARG A 535 6.42 -9.96 19.08
N THR A 536 5.22 -9.50 19.44
CA THR A 536 4.20 -10.29 20.17
C THR A 536 3.04 -10.73 19.27
N GLY A 537 3.08 -10.43 17.97
CA GLY A 537 2.00 -10.52 17.00
C GLY A 537 1.11 -9.26 16.94
N ILE A 538 1.32 -8.28 17.82
CA ILE A 538 0.64 -6.99 17.83
C ILE A 538 1.67 -5.86 17.99
N PHE A 539 1.60 -4.86 17.12
CA PHE A 539 2.44 -3.67 17.21
C PHE A 539 2.25 -2.95 18.54
N ASN A 540 3.33 -2.79 19.29
CA ASN A 540 3.36 -1.96 20.49
C ASN A 540 4.59 -1.05 20.44
N LEU A 541 4.57 0.01 21.24
CA LEU A 541 5.74 0.86 21.41
C LEU A 541 6.73 0.20 22.37
N TYR A 542 7.99 0.26 22.01
CA TYR A 542 9.12 -0.22 22.80
C TYR A 542 10.13 0.89 23.01
N ARG A 543 10.78 0.91 24.17
CA ARG A 543 11.97 1.72 24.46
C ARG A 543 13.21 0.85 24.30
N CYS A 544 14.20 1.30 23.53
CA CYS A 544 15.53 0.69 23.47
C CYS A 544 16.54 1.57 24.21
N ASP A 545 17.33 0.96 25.09
CA ASP A 545 18.55 1.55 25.65
C ASP A 545 19.75 1.11 24.80
N LEU A 546 20.42 2.06 24.15
CA LEU A 546 21.47 1.79 23.17
C LEU A 546 22.78 1.32 23.81
N ASN A 547 23.02 1.64 25.08
CA ASN A 547 24.21 1.22 25.80
C ASN A 547 24.16 -0.27 26.15
N SER A 548 22.98 -0.76 26.54
CA SER A 548 22.76 -2.14 26.97
C SER A 548 22.14 -3.04 25.89
N GLY A 549 21.49 -2.46 24.88
CA GLY A 549 20.68 -3.16 23.88
C GLY A 549 19.34 -3.67 24.43
N ASN A 550 18.97 -3.33 25.67
CA ASN A 550 17.73 -3.79 26.27
C ASN A 550 16.53 -3.06 25.67
N THR A 551 15.47 -3.83 25.38
CA THR A 551 14.21 -3.29 24.86
C THR A 551 13.06 -3.62 25.81
N THR A 552 12.27 -2.61 26.20
CA THR A 552 11.11 -2.77 27.09
C THR A 552 9.83 -2.24 26.45
N PRO A 553 8.71 -2.99 26.49
CA PRO A 553 7.43 -2.51 25.98
C PRO A 553 6.85 -1.44 26.89
N ILE A 554 6.21 -0.44 26.30
CA ILE A 554 5.58 0.68 27.02
C ILE A 554 4.09 0.85 26.70
N THR A 555 3.56 0.07 25.76
CA THR A 555 2.13 -0.06 25.49
C THR A 555 1.71 -1.51 25.45
N ASN A 556 0.43 -1.77 25.67
CA ASN A 556 -0.20 -3.06 25.47
C ASN A 556 -1.60 -2.84 24.90
N MET A 557 -1.76 -3.06 23.59
CA MET A 557 -2.98 -2.70 22.88
C MET A 557 -3.54 -3.85 22.04
N LEU A 558 -4.82 -3.77 21.69
CA LEU A 558 -5.47 -4.72 20.78
C LEU A 558 -5.25 -4.37 19.31
N GLY A 559 -5.30 -3.08 18.97
CA GLY A 559 -5.17 -2.64 17.58
C GLY A 559 -3.71 -2.55 17.15
N GLY A 560 -2.95 -1.73 17.86
CA GLY A 560 -1.52 -1.61 17.67
C GLY A 560 -1.10 -0.14 17.76
N ALA A 561 0.14 0.10 18.19
CA ALA A 561 0.66 1.44 18.44
C ALA A 561 1.80 1.78 17.47
N PHE A 562 1.67 2.87 16.73
CA PHE A 562 2.56 3.23 15.62
C PHE A 562 3.06 4.68 15.68
N MET A 563 4.08 4.99 14.88
CA MET A 563 4.54 6.36 14.60
C MET A 563 4.68 7.24 15.86
N PRO A 564 5.48 6.84 16.87
CA PRO A 564 5.65 7.63 18.07
C PRO A 564 6.37 8.96 17.79
N SER A 565 6.01 9.99 18.54
CA SER A 565 6.69 11.27 18.62
C SER A 565 6.82 11.69 20.08
N VAL A 566 7.97 12.25 20.46
CA VAL A 566 8.30 12.58 21.85
C VAL A 566 8.41 14.09 22.02
N SER A 567 7.77 14.63 23.05
CA SER A 567 7.91 16.04 23.44
C SER A 567 9.16 16.25 24.30
N ALA A 568 9.57 17.52 24.47
CA ALA A 568 10.73 17.88 25.29
C ALA A 568 10.59 17.49 26.78
N ASP A 569 9.37 17.33 27.29
CA ASP A 569 9.06 16.89 28.66
C ASP A 569 8.78 15.37 28.78
N GLY A 570 8.91 14.62 27.69
CA GLY A 570 8.82 13.16 27.67
C GLY A 570 7.42 12.59 27.47
N GLN A 571 6.43 13.40 27.13
CA GLN A 571 5.12 12.92 26.66
C GLN A 571 5.28 12.28 25.28
N ILE A 572 4.44 11.28 24.98
CA ILE A 572 4.48 10.56 23.71
C ILE A 572 3.15 10.75 23.00
N ALA A 573 3.19 11.29 21.78
CA ALA A 573 2.07 11.20 20.84
C ALA A 573 2.30 9.97 19.95
N TYR A 574 1.25 9.21 19.66
CA TYR A 574 1.37 8.00 18.85
C TYR A 574 0.04 7.69 18.18
N ILE A 575 0.05 6.72 17.26
CA ILE A 575 -1.14 6.30 16.53
C ILE A 575 -1.69 5.00 17.11
N ASP A 576 -2.95 5.04 17.55
CA ASP A 576 -3.74 3.90 17.99
C ASP A 576 -4.64 3.40 16.85
N PHE A 577 -4.51 2.13 16.48
CA PHE A 577 -5.39 1.54 15.47
C PHE A 577 -6.69 1.02 16.09
N GLN A 578 -7.84 1.41 15.55
CA GLN A 578 -9.15 0.90 15.94
C GLN A 578 -9.90 0.34 14.73
N ALA A 579 -11.07 -0.28 14.92
CA ALA A 579 -11.82 -0.83 13.78
C ALA A 579 -12.29 0.24 12.77
N THR A 580 -12.20 1.52 13.13
CA THR A 580 -12.50 2.67 12.26
C THR A 580 -11.24 3.34 11.70
N GLY A 581 -10.07 2.72 11.83
CA GLY A 581 -8.79 3.20 11.30
C GLY A 581 -7.85 3.78 12.37
N PHE A 582 -6.84 4.52 11.90
CA PHE A 582 -5.79 5.13 12.72
C PHE A 582 -6.28 6.37 13.47
N LYS A 583 -6.03 6.41 14.78
CA LYS A 583 -6.43 7.47 15.73
C LYS A 583 -5.19 8.07 16.38
N LEU A 584 -5.23 9.37 16.67
CA LEU A 584 -4.14 10.03 17.38
C LEU A 584 -4.37 9.92 18.88
N ALA A 585 -3.37 9.44 19.60
CA ALA A 585 -3.39 9.27 21.04
C ALA A 585 -2.14 9.86 21.71
N LYS A 586 -2.21 10.08 23.03
CA LYS A 586 -1.11 10.61 23.84
C LYS A 586 -0.93 9.84 25.15
N LEU A 587 0.32 9.57 25.52
CA LEU A 587 0.75 9.07 26.81
C LEU A 587 1.48 10.17 27.58
N ASP A 588 0.95 10.54 28.75
CA ASP A 588 1.59 11.54 29.63
C ASP A 588 2.72 10.94 30.47
N ALA A 589 2.68 9.63 30.74
CA ALA A 589 3.69 8.95 31.53
C ALA A 589 3.95 7.55 30.96
N VAL A 590 5.23 7.20 30.86
CA VAL A 590 5.68 5.89 30.40
C VAL A 590 5.71 4.91 31.56
N THR A 591 5.03 3.79 31.40
CA THR A 591 5.09 2.66 32.35
C THR A 591 5.50 1.42 31.58
N GLU A 592 6.50 0.70 32.08
CA GLU A 592 6.91 -0.57 31.49
C GLU A 592 5.79 -1.60 31.63
N VAL A 593 5.56 -2.35 30.56
CA VAL A 593 4.60 -3.44 30.53
C VAL A 593 5.32 -4.75 30.82
N ASP A 594 4.72 -5.61 31.64
CA ASP A 594 5.21 -6.98 31.80
C ASP A 594 5.01 -7.76 30.48
N PRO A 595 6.06 -8.27 29.82
CA PRO A 595 5.92 -9.02 28.57
C PRO A 595 4.96 -10.21 28.65
N VAL A 596 4.76 -10.81 29.83
CA VAL A 596 3.79 -11.92 30.02
C VAL A 596 2.35 -11.45 29.77
N ALA A 597 2.04 -10.18 30.03
CA ALA A 597 0.72 -9.59 29.82
C ALA A 597 0.42 -9.26 28.35
N MET A 598 1.41 -9.40 27.46
CA MET A 598 1.32 -9.07 26.04
C MET A 598 1.17 -10.30 25.14
N SER A 599 1.02 -11.49 25.72
CA SER A 599 0.96 -12.72 24.95
C SER A 599 -0.31 -12.78 24.08
N TYR A 600 -0.14 -12.64 22.77
CA TYR A 600 -1.21 -12.80 21.77
C TYR A 600 -1.07 -14.11 21.00
N ILE A 601 0.09 -14.36 20.38
CA ILE A 601 0.44 -15.63 19.74
C ILE A 601 1.83 -16.04 20.25
N PRO A 602 1.94 -17.14 21.01
CA PRO A 602 3.23 -17.58 21.57
C PRO A 602 4.30 -17.86 20.50
N ASP A 603 3.89 -18.37 19.34
CA ASP A 603 4.78 -18.80 18.25
C ASP A 603 4.35 -18.16 16.91
N TYR A 604 4.18 -16.84 16.88
CA TYR A 604 3.74 -16.13 15.66
C TYR A 604 4.64 -16.44 14.46
N GLU A 605 5.94 -16.54 14.71
CA GLU A 605 6.94 -16.95 13.71
C GLU A 605 6.72 -18.35 13.14
N GLU A 606 6.22 -19.31 13.92
CA GLU A 606 5.90 -20.65 13.41
C GLU A 606 4.61 -20.67 12.58
N THR A 607 3.77 -19.63 12.70
CA THR A 607 2.59 -19.45 11.84
C THR A 607 2.92 -18.82 10.49
N LEU A 608 4.12 -18.26 10.35
CA LEU A 608 4.60 -17.63 9.13
C LEU A 608 5.20 -18.67 8.17
N PRO A 609 5.00 -18.55 6.85
CA PRO A 609 5.58 -19.48 5.89
C PRO A 609 7.12 -19.51 5.99
N GLY A 610 7.70 -20.70 6.15
CA GLY A 610 9.15 -20.89 6.12
C GLY A 610 9.71 -20.75 4.70
N ILE A 611 9.87 -19.51 4.23
CA ILE A 611 10.39 -19.20 2.89
C ILE A 611 11.88 -18.84 3.00
N ASP A 612 12.71 -19.57 2.26
CA ASP A 612 14.14 -19.26 2.13
C ASP A 612 14.35 -18.12 1.13
N TYR A 613 14.37 -16.88 1.63
CA TYR A 613 14.67 -15.70 0.83
C TYR A 613 16.15 -15.61 0.41
N ALA A 614 17.05 -16.46 0.94
CA ALA A 614 18.46 -16.43 0.56
C ALA A 614 18.70 -16.95 -0.87
N GLN A 615 17.78 -17.76 -1.41
CA GLN A 615 17.81 -18.18 -2.82
C GLN A 615 17.50 -17.02 -3.79
N ASP A 616 16.92 -15.92 -3.32
CA ASP A 616 16.68 -14.70 -4.11
C ASP A 616 17.94 -13.81 -4.21
N LEU A 617 19.07 -14.22 -3.63
CA LEU A 617 20.39 -13.62 -3.88
C LEU A 617 20.94 -14.15 -5.21
N ALA A 618 20.69 -13.44 -6.31
CA ALA A 618 21.20 -13.83 -7.62
C ALA A 618 22.74 -13.95 -7.63
N PRO A 619 23.32 -15.03 -8.18
CA PRO A 619 24.56 -14.94 -8.93
C PRO A 619 24.29 -14.18 -10.23
N ASP A 620 25.20 -13.29 -10.63
CA ASP A 620 25.15 -12.53 -11.89
C ASP A 620 24.69 -13.42 -13.07
N LEU A 621 23.48 -13.18 -13.57
CA LEU A 621 23.05 -13.69 -14.87
C LEU A 621 23.69 -12.81 -15.95
N SER A 622 24.93 -13.16 -16.29
CA SER A 622 25.74 -12.57 -17.36
C SER A 622 25.12 -12.74 -18.75
#